data_AF-W7SLQ1-F1
#
_entry.id   AF-W7SLQ1-F1
#
_cell.length_a   1.000
_cell.length_b   1.000
_cell.length_c   1.000
_cell.angle_alpha   90.00
_cell.angle_beta   90.00
_cell.angle_gamma   90.00
#
_symmetry.space_group_name_H-M   'P 1'
#
loop_
_entity.id
_entity.type
_entity.pdbx_description
1 polymer ?
#
loop_
_entity_poly.entity_id
_entity_poly.type
_entity_poly.pdbx_seq_one_letter_code
_entity_poly.pdbx_strand_id
1 'polypeptide(L)'
;MLVVGFPTGALQANCYLLAAGEGEACVVVDPGQDAVEPIMEAVREHRLSPVAVLLTHGHFDHSFSVTPVCDGNDVPAWIHPADRAMLSDPLKGVSAETAAFFGGRLEMREPSEVRELADGVTLDLAGLRLLVDHTPGHTGGSVMFRAGTEEGGRLVLSGDPCSPARSAAPYFFRRRPLGDAGLVAGQGVDPARRHRGAARPRRLQHHRTRARRQPVPAGPRRPSLRAATGDVRRARAHPA
;
A
#
# COMPACT_ATOMS: atom_id res chain seq x y z
N MET A 1 -7.78 -13.15 -2.21
CA MET A 1 -7.48 -11.74 -1.84
C MET A 1 -6.26 -11.67 -0.95
N LEU A 2 -5.25 -10.89 -1.36
CA LEU A 2 -4.08 -10.55 -0.56
C LEU A 2 -4.34 -9.23 0.19
N VAL A 3 -4.00 -9.21 1.48
CA VAL A 3 -4.02 -8.01 2.33
C VAL A 3 -2.68 -7.90 3.05
N VAL A 4 -1.95 -6.82 2.78
CA VAL A 4 -0.71 -6.47 3.49
C VAL A 4 -1.00 -5.23 4.31
N GLY A 5 -0.58 -5.18 5.57
CA GLY A 5 -0.81 -4.03 6.43
C GLY A 5 0.34 -3.77 7.37
N PHE A 6 0.64 -2.50 7.59
CA PHE A 6 1.72 -2.03 8.46
C PHE A 6 1.36 -0.66 9.07
N PRO A 7 1.88 -0.36 10.27
CA PRO A 7 1.70 0.95 10.89
C PRO A 7 2.60 2.00 10.20
N THR A 8 2.15 3.25 10.19
CA THR A 8 2.85 4.38 9.57
C THR A 8 2.98 5.54 10.56
N GLY A 9 4.13 6.21 10.52
CA GLY A 9 4.40 7.43 11.28
C GLY A 9 4.42 7.27 12.80
N ALA A 10 4.56 8.39 13.50
CA ALA A 10 4.58 8.42 14.96
C ALA A 10 3.23 8.04 15.60
N LEU A 11 2.13 8.28 14.90
CA LEU A 11 0.77 7.96 15.35
C LEU A 11 0.36 6.50 15.08
N GLN A 12 1.20 5.75 14.35
CA GLN A 12 0.97 4.33 14.07
C GLN A 12 -0.38 4.06 13.37
N ALA A 13 -0.81 4.99 12.50
CA ALA A 13 -1.98 4.80 11.64
C ALA A 13 -1.78 3.57 10.75
N ASN A 14 -2.85 2.84 10.44
CA ASN A 14 -2.73 1.61 9.66
C ASN A 14 -2.80 1.90 8.16
N CYS A 15 -1.75 1.56 7.42
CA CYS A 15 -1.73 1.56 5.97
C CYS A 15 -1.91 0.13 5.45
N TYR A 16 -2.64 -0.03 4.34
CA TYR A 16 -2.91 -1.34 3.73
C TYR A 16 -2.65 -1.36 2.22
N LEU A 17 -2.25 -2.52 1.71
CA LEU A 17 -2.32 -2.85 0.29
C LEU A 17 -3.32 -3.98 0.10
N LEU A 18 -4.28 -3.80 -0.80
CA LEU A 18 -5.27 -4.82 -1.18
C LEU A 18 -5.07 -5.24 -2.64
N ALA A 19 -5.03 -6.54 -2.90
CA ALA A 19 -4.96 -7.11 -4.23
C ALA A 19 -5.76 -8.41 -4.35
N ALA A 20 -6.12 -8.83 -5.56
CA ALA A 20 -6.73 -10.14 -5.77
C ALA A 20 -5.77 -11.28 -5.34
N GLY A 21 -4.48 -11.13 -5.63
CA GLY A 21 -3.38 -12.02 -5.25
C GLY A 21 -2.00 -11.37 -5.40
N GLU A 22 -0.92 -12.14 -5.21
CA GLU A 22 0.44 -11.70 -5.54
C GLU A 22 0.63 -11.58 -7.07
N GLY A 23 1.45 -10.64 -7.53
CA GLY A 23 1.65 -10.42 -8.96
C GLY A 23 0.59 -9.55 -9.65
N GLU A 24 -0.43 -9.12 -8.90
CA GLU A 24 -1.62 -8.44 -9.43
C GLU A 24 -1.57 -6.92 -9.19
N ALA A 25 -2.51 -6.22 -9.81
CA ALA A 25 -2.81 -4.84 -9.45
C ALA A 25 -3.22 -4.74 -7.96
N CYS A 26 -2.92 -3.60 -7.33
CA CYS A 26 -3.32 -3.34 -5.95
C CYS A 26 -3.83 -1.91 -5.74
N VAL A 27 -4.65 -1.74 -4.70
CA VAL A 27 -4.96 -0.42 -4.14
C VAL A 27 -4.20 -0.23 -2.84
N VAL A 28 -3.70 0.98 -2.64
CA VAL A 28 -3.10 1.41 -1.36
C VAL A 28 -4.18 2.13 -0.57
N VAL A 29 -4.31 1.85 0.72
CA VAL A 29 -5.29 2.50 1.60
C VAL A 29 -4.57 3.20 2.74
N ASP A 30 -4.89 4.48 2.94
CA ASP A 30 -4.39 5.34 4.02
C ASP A 30 -2.85 5.38 4.14
N PRO A 31 -2.12 5.83 3.08
CA PRO A 31 -0.67 6.02 3.16
C PRO A 31 -0.31 7.21 4.07
N GLY A 32 -0.21 6.93 5.36
CA GLY A 32 0.18 7.87 6.40
C GLY A 32 1.63 8.35 6.33
N GLN A 33 2.12 8.96 7.40
CA GLN A 33 3.51 9.46 7.44
C GLN A 33 4.53 8.31 7.33
N ASP A 34 5.63 8.53 6.60
CA ASP A 34 6.69 7.54 6.39
C ASP A 34 6.23 6.24 5.68
N ALA A 35 5.09 6.27 4.98
CA ALA A 35 4.51 5.11 4.32
C ALA A 35 5.19 4.74 2.99
N VAL A 36 5.86 5.68 2.32
CA VAL A 36 6.39 5.49 0.95
C VAL A 36 7.31 4.26 0.86
N GLU A 37 8.33 4.18 1.71
CA GLU A 37 9.31 3.08 1.64
C GLU A 37 8.68 1.71 2.00
N PRO A 38 7.91 1.56 3.09
CA PRO A 38 7.16 0.33 3.37
C PRO A 38 6.20 -0.11 2.26
N ILE A 39 5.51 0.84 1.61
CA ILE A 39 4.64 0.55 0.46
C ILE A 39 5.48 -0.03 -0.68
N MET A 40 6.59 0.62 -1.04
CA MET A 40 7.43 0.16 -2.16
C MET A 40 8.11 -1.20 -1.87
N GLU A 41 8.45 -1.47 -0.61
CA GLU A 41 8.93 -2.78 -0.17
C GLU A 41 7.86 -3.85 -0.39
N ALA A 42 6.65 -3.64 0.14
CA ALA A 42 5.53 -4.58 -0.01
C ALA A 42 5.14 -4.79 -1.48
N VAL A 43 5.14 -3.72 -2.28
CA VAL A 43 4.90 -3.78 -3.73
C VAL A 43 5.91 -4.72 -4.40
N ARG A 44 7.20 -4.58 -4.07
CA ARG A 44 8.25 -5.41 -4.68
C ARG A 44 8.23 -6.85 -4.17
N GLU A 45 8.04 -7.06 -2.87
CA GLU A 45 7.98 -8.38 -2.23
C GLU A 45 6.85 -9.23 -2.85
N HIS A 46 5.66 -8.64 -2.98
CA HIS A 46 4.48 -9.33 -3.50
C HIS A 46 4.23 -9.13 -5.00
N ARG A 47 5.16 -8.47 -5.71
CA ARG A 47 5.11 -8.20 -7.16
C ARG A 47 3.84 -7.45 -7.58
N LEU A 48 3.39 -6.50 -6.77
CA LEU A 48 2.15 -5.77 -7.00
C LEU A 48 2.34 -4.61 -7.97
N SER A 49 1.24 -4.07 -8.48
CA SER A 49 1.21 -2.83 -9.27
C SER A 49 0.12 -1.90 -8.73
N PRO A 50 0.47 -0.81 -8.02
CA PRO A 50 -0.51 0.16 -7.55
C PRO A 50 -1.34 0.73 -8.71
N VAL A 51 -2.66 0.84 -8.53
CA VAL A 51 -3.57 1.45 -9.53
C VAL A 51 -4.44 2.58 -8.97
N ALA A 52 -4.48 2.72 -7.64
CA ALA A 52 -5.18 3.80 -6.95
C ALA A 52 -4.71 3.89 -5.49
N VAL A 53 -4.85 5.08 -4.91
CA VAL A 53 -4.83 5.28 -3.46
C VAL A 53 -6.24 5.58 -2.99
N LEU A 54 -6.69 4.93 -1.92
CA LEU A 54 -7.98 5.18 -1.29
C LEU A 54 -7.75 5.78 0.10
N LEU A 55 -8.49 6.84 0.42
CA LEU A 55 -8.45 7.47 1.74
C LEU A 55 -9.78 7.25 2.46
N THR A 56 -9.71 6.70 3.67
CA THR A 56 -10.88 6.57 4.54
C THR A 56 -11.33 7.94 5.04
N HIS A 57 -10.40 8.87 5.25
CA HIS A 57 -10.65 10.26 5.61
C HIS A 57 -9.41 11.12 5.34
N GLY A 58 -9.54 12.45 5.49
CA GLY A 58 -8.50 13.41 5.11
C GLY A 58 -7.43 13.73 6.15
N HIS A 59 -7.42 13.11 7.34
CA HIS A 59 -6.40 13.45 8.33
C HIS A 59 -5.00 13.11 7.85
N PHE A 60 -4.04 13.92 8.30
CA PHE A 60 -2.67 13.86 7.82
C PHE A 60 -2.01 12.53 8.17
N ASP A 61 -2.31 11.92 9.31
CA ASP A 61 -1.73 10.65 9.71
C ASP A 61 -2.17 9.47 8.85
N HIS A 62 -3.26 9.61 8.09
CA HIS A 62 -3.72 8.66 7.06
C HIS A 62 -3.35 9.09 5.63
N SER A 63 -3.08 10.37 5.39
CA SER A 63 -2.93 10.93 4.03
C SER A 63 -1.57 11.57 3.75
N PHE A 64 -0.64 11.63 4.72
CA PHE A 64 0.62 12.37 4.61
C PHE A 64 1.42 12.01 3.35
N SER A 65 1.50 10.72 3.03
CA SER A 65 2.26 10.21 1.89
C SER A 65 1.41 10.02 0.63
N VAL A 66 0.15 10.48 0.61
CA VAL A 66 -0.76 10.28 -0.54
C VAL A 66 -0.15 10.79 -1.84
N THR A 67 0.45 11.98 -1.82
CA THR A 67 0.99 12.66 -3.01
C THR A 67 2.22 11.98 -3.58
N PRO A 68 3.30 11.72 -2.81
CA PRO A 68 4.43 10.97 -3.35
C PRO A 68 4.05 9.55 -3.79
N VAL A 69 3.08 8.90 -3.15
CA VAL A 69 2.60 7.57 -3.59
C VAL A 69 1.81 7.67 -4.90
N CYS A 70 0.89 8.63 -5.03
CA CYS A 70 0.11 8.82 -6.25
C CYS A 70 0.98 9.25 -7.42
N ASP A 71 1.72 10.34 -7.27
CA ASP A 71 2.53 10.93 -8.34
C ASP A 71 3.71 10.01 -8.72
N GLY A 72 4.29 9.29 -7.76
CA GLY A 72 5.37 8.35 -7.99
C GLY A 72 4.95 7.09 -8.76
N ASN A 73 3.65 6.77 -8.77
CA ASN A 73 3.09 5.61 -9.47
C ASN A 73 2.14 5.98 -10.62
N ASP A 74 1.91 7.28 -10.87
CA ASP A 74 0.94 7.79 -11.86
C ASP A 74 -0.49 7.24 -11.64
N VAL A 75 -0.97 7.32 -10.40
CA VAL A 75 -2.29 6.80 -10.00
C VAL A 75 -3.14 7.86 -9.27
N PRO A 76 -4.48 7.80 -9.37
CA PRO A 76 -5.35 8.73 -8.68
C PRO A 76 -5.47 8.44 -7.17
N ALA A 77 -5.62 9.49 -6.38
CA ALA A 77 -6.17 9.39 -5.03
C ALA A 77 -7.70 9.46 -5.07
N TRP A 78 -8.36 8.68 -4.21
CA TRP A 78 -9.79 8.74 -3.97
C TRP A 78 -10.07 9.21 -2.55
N ILE A 79 -10.87 10.26 -2.42
CA ILE A 79 -11.26 10.84 -1.13
C ILE A 79 -12.69 11.36 -1.20
N HIS A 80 -13.40 11.39 -0.08
CA HIS A 80 -14.69 12.06 -0.02
C HIS A 80 -14.50 13.60 -0.14
N PRO A 81 -15.35 14.32 -0.90
CA PRO A 81 -15.17 15.75 -1.17
C PRO A 81 -15.13 16.62 0.09
N ALA A 82 -15.83 16.22 1.16
CA ALA A 82 -15.82 16.94 2.44
C ALA A 82 -14.45 17.00 3.14
N ASP A 83 -13.53 16.09 2.80
CA ASP A 83 -12.20 16.00 3.40
C ASP A 83 -11.08 16.41 2.43
N ARG A 84 -11.38 16.58 1.14
CA ARG A 84 -10.40 16.87 0.07
C ARG A 84 -9.50 18.07 0.39
N ALA A 85 -10.06 19.11 1.02
CA ALA A 85 -9.30 20.30 1.39
C ALA A 85 -8.13 20.01 2.35
N MET A 86 -8.18 18.91 3.12
CA MET A 86 -7.13 18.51 4.04
C MET A 86 -5.88 17.98 3.32
N LEU A 87 -5.99 17.55 2.05
CA LEU A 87 -4.86 17.06 1.26
C LEU A 87 -3.83 18.15 0.95
N SER A 88 -4.28 19.41 0.88
CA SER A 88 -3.42 20.59 0.68
C SER A 88 -3.27 21.44 1.94
N ASP A 89 -4.20 21.32 2.89
CA ASP A 89 -4.23 22.10 4.12
C ASP A 89 -4.56 21.16 5.30
N PRO A 90 -3.57 20.38 5.76
CA PRO A 90 -3.80 19.32 6.74
C PRO A 90 -4.20 19.86 8.12
N LEU A 91 -3.99 21.16 8.37
CA LEU A 91 -4.39 21.80 9.61
C LEU A 91 -5.92 21.94 9.74
N LYS A 92 -6.68 21.84 8.64
CA LYS A 92 -8.16 21.84 8.67
C LYS A 92 -8.76 20.63 9.38
N GLY A 93 -8.00 19.54 9.53
CA GLY A 93 -8.46 18.31 10.18
C GLY A 93 -8.12 18.24 11.67
N VAL A 94 -7.34 19.17 12.23
CA VAL A 94 -6.81 19.03 13.60
C VAL A 94 -7.29 20.15 14.51
N SER A 95 -7.23 19.92 15.83
CA SER A 95 -7.55 20.97 16.81
C SER A 95 -6.53 22.11 16.77
N ALA A 96 -6.90 23.28 17.29
CA ALA A 96 -6.01 24.43 17.35
C ALA A 96 -4.74 24.16 18.17
N GLU A 97 -4.86 23.37 19.24
CA GLU A 97 -3.75 22.94 20.09
C GLU A 97 -2.79 22.04 19.31
N THR A 98 -3.32 21.08 18.57
CA THR A 98 -2.52 20.19 17.70
C THR A 98 -1.85 20.97 16.58
N ALA A 99 -2.56 21.92 15.93
CA ALA A 99 -1.96 22.79 14.92
C ALA A 99 -0.80 23.63 15.48
N ALA A 100 -0.95 24.16 16.70
CA ALA A 100 0.09 24.91 17.39
C ALA A 100 1.31 24.04 17.73
N PHE A 101 1.10 22.77 18.09
CA PHE A 101 2.18 21.81 18.34
C PHE A 101 3.07 21.60 17.11
N PHE A 102 2.48 21.54 15.91
CA PHE A 102 3.23 21.44 14.65
C PHE A 102 3.86 22.76 14.20
N GLY A 103 3.68 23.85 14.94
CA GLY A 103 4.27 25.17 14.65
C GLY A 103 3.91 25.71 13.27
N GLY A 104 2.78 25.27 12.69
CA GLY A 104 2.34 25.61 11.34
C GLY A 104 3.20 25.03 10.20
N ARG A 105 3.98 23.97 10.45
CA ARG A 105 4.96 23.42 9.48
C ARG A 105 4.57 22.09 8.84
N LEU A 106 3.28 21.75 8.84
CA LEU A 106 2.81 20.54 8.18
C LEU A 106 2.50 20.87 6.72
N GLU A 107 3.49 20.70 5.84
CA GLU A 107 3.34 20.95 4.42
C GLU A 107 2.90 19.68 3.69
N MET A 108 1.72 19.76 3.10
CA MET A 108 1.18 18.75 2.20
C MET A 108 0.68 19.45 0.94
N ARG A 109 0.62 18.69 -0.15
CA ARG A 109 0.08 19.14 -1.43
C ARG A 109 -0.91 18.07 -1.86
N GLU A 110 -1.97 18.48 -2.54
CA GLU A 110 -2.89 17.56 -3.20
C GLU A 110 -2.21 16.80 -4.36
N PRO A 111 -2.47 15.48 -4.56
CA PRO A 111 -1.96 14.72 -5.71
C PRO A 111 -2.30 15.35 -7.06
N SER A 112 -1.57 14.95 -8.11
CA SER A 112 -1.84 15.40 -9.49
C SER A 112 -3.23 15.00 -10.01
N GLU A 113 -3.73 13.82 -9.61
CA GLU A 113 -5.08 13.36 -9.92
C GLU A 113 -5.83 12.97 -8.64
N VAL A 114 -6.99 13.59 -8.41
CA VAL A 114 -7.89 13.29 -7.29
C VAL A 114 -9.30 13.04 -7.81
N ARG A 115 -9.88 11.92 -7.37
CA ARG A 115 -11.24 11.48 -7.66
C ARG A 115 -12.07 11.48 -6.39
N GLU A 116 -13.36 11.76 -6.55
CA GLU A 116 -14.26 11.92 -5.42
C GLU A 116 -15.05 10.65 -5.14
N LEU A 117 -15.14 10.30 -3.86
CA LEU A 117 -15.98 9.22 -3.36
C LEU A 117 -17.39 9.74 -3.06
N ALA A 118 -18.38 8.86 -3.20
CA ALA A 118 -19.77 9.11 -2.85
C ALA A 118 -20.36 7.92 -2.08
N ASP A 119 -21.40 8.15 -1.30
CA ASP A 119 -22.06 7.09 -0.53
C ASP A 119 -22.67 6.01 -1.45
N GLY A 120 -22.54 4.75 -1.03
CA GLY A 120 -23.13 3.59 -1.69
C GLY A 120 -22.52 3.21 -3.04
N VAL A 121 -21.49 3.93 -3.51
CA VAL A 121 -20.84 3.59 -4.78
C VAL A 121 -19.96 2.37 -4.62
N THR A 122 -19.87 1.59 -5.69
CA THR A 122 -18.97 0.44 -5.77
C THR A 122 -17.84 0.79 -6.72
N LEU A 123 -16.60 0.64 -6.24
CA LEU A 123 -15.39 0.79 -7.03
C LEU A 123 -14.94 -0.59 -7.49
N ASP A 124 -14.78 -0.77 -8.80
CA ASP A 124 -14.12 -1.94 -9.38
C ASP A 124 -12.66 -1.54 -9.70
N LEU A 125 -11.75 -1.82 -8.77
CA LEU A 125 -10.34 -1.44 -8.82
C LEU A 125 -9.45 -2.65 -8.52
N ALA A 126 -8.36 -2.83 -9.25
CA ALA A 126 -7.41 -3.94 -9.01
C ALA A 126 -8.05 -5.35 -9.01
N GLY A 127 -9.14 -5.54 -9.78
CA GLY A 127 -9.93 -6.78 -9.76
C GLY A 127 -10.74 -6.99 -8.47
N LEU A 128 -10.78 -5.99 -7.58
CA LEU A 128 -11.55 -5.97 -6.35
C LEU A 128 -12.82 -5.14 -6.52
N ARG A 129 -13.88 -5.59 -5.86
CA ARG A 129 -15.13 -4.84 -5.73
C ARG A 129 -15.22 -4.26 -4.33
N LEU A 130 -15.09 -2.93 -4.23
CA LEU A 130 -15.07 -2.18 -2.97
C LEU A 130 -16.33 -1.31 -2.86
N LEU A 131 -17.22 -1.62 -1.91
CA LEU A 131 -18.37 -0.79 -1.59
C LEU A 131 -17.94 0.31 -0.62
N VAL A 132 -18.30 1.56 -0.95
CA VAL A 132 -18.04 2.74 -0.15
C VAL A 132 -19.27 3.04 0.69
N ASP A 133 -19.11 3.11 2.02
CA ASP A 133 -20.14 3.62 2.92
C ASP A 133 -19.68 4.97 3.47
N HIS A 134 -20.46 6.04 3.27
CA HIS A 134 -20.21 7.31 3.91
C HIS A 134 -20.60 7.24 5.38
N THR A 135 -19.61 7.42 6.26
CA THR A 135 -19.73 7.26 7.71
C THR A 135 -19.18 8.50 8.43
N PRO A 136 -19.79 9.68 8.24
CA PRO A 136 -19.32 10.90 8.86
C PRO A 136 -19.35 10.79 10.38
N GLY A 137 -18.40 11.44 11.05
CA GLY A 137 -18.31 11.48 12.50
C GLY A 137 -16.94 11.90 12.97
N HIS A 138 -15.89 11.17 12.57
CA HIS A 138 -14.51 11.53 12.87
C HIS A 138 -14.10 12.75 12.04
N THR A 139 -14.43 12.70 10.75
CA THR A 139 -14.46 13.84 9.83
C THR A 139 -15.80 13.90 9.12
N GLY A 140 -16.07 15.01 8.42
CA GLY A 140 -17.26 15.14 7.56
C GLY A 140 -17.22 14.20 6.35
N GLY A 141 -16.04 13.82 5.88
CA GLY A 141 -15.81 12.93 4.75
C GLY A 141 -15.38 11.52 5.09
N SER A 142 -15.48 11.10 6.35
CA SER A 142 -15.11 9.73 6.74
C SER A 142 -15.93 8.69 5.97
N VAL A 143 -15.27 7.68 5.41
CA VAL A 143 -15.86 6.54 4.71
C VAL A 143 -15.29 5.22 5.20
N MET A 144 -16.03 4.14 4.98
CA MET A 144 -15.54 2.77 5.10
C MET A 144 -15.52 2.09 3.74
N PHE A 145 -14.54 1.22 3.53
CA PHE A 145 -14.49 0.34 2.36
C PHE A 145 -14.82 -1.09 2.75
N ARG A 146 -15.80 -1.69 2.08
CA ARG A 146 -16.17 -3.09 2.27
C ARG A 146 -15.89 -3.92 1.04
N ALA A 147 -15.31 -5.10 1.24
CA ALA A 147 -15.07 -6.08 0.20
C ALA A 147 -15.59 -7.47 0.60
N GLY A 148 -16.12 -8.22 -0.35
CA GLY A 148 -16.34 -9.66 -0.18
C GLY A 148 -15.06 -10.43 -0.49
N THR A 149 -14.87 -11.59 0.16
CA THR A 149 -13.80 -12.54 -0.21
C THR A 149 -14.41 -13.73 -0.96
N GLU A 150 -13.61 -14.37 -1.81
CA GLU A 150 -14.05 -15.54 -2.59
C GLU A 150 -14.48 -16.70 -1.69
N GLU A 151 -13.92 -16.80 -0.49
CA GLU A 151 -14.26 -17.80 0.53
C GLU A 151 -15.54 -17.46 1.30
N GLY A 152 -16.29 -16.44 0.88
CA GLY A 152 -17.52 -15.98 1.54
C GLY A 152 -17.29 -15.08 2.76
N GLY A 153 -16.05 -14.65 3.00
CA GLY A 153 -15.70 -13.69 4.05
C GLY A 153 -16.05 -12.24 3.68
N ARG A 154 -15.87 -11.33 4.64
CA ARG A 154 -16.00 -9.89 4.44
C ARG A 154 -14.82 -9.16 5.06
N LEU A 155 -14.30 -8.18 4.34
CA LEU A 155 -13.30 -7.22 4.80
C LEU A 155 -13.98 -5.86 4.97
N VAL A 156 -13.63 -5.16 6.05
CA VAL A 156 -14.03 -3.77 6.28
C VAL A 156 -12.77 -2.99 6.66
N LEU A 157 -12.46 -1.94 5.90
CA LEU A 157 -11.46 -0.93 6.24
C LEU A 157 -12.22 0.28 6.76
N SER A 158 -12.11 0.53 8.07
CA SER A 158 -12.99 1.46 8.78
C SER A 158 -12.38 2.83 9.07
N GLY A 159 -11.09 3.03 8.80
CA GLY A 159 -10.35 4.22 9.25
C GLY A 159 -10.46 4.38 10.76
N ASP A 160 -10.75 5.60 11.19
CA ASP A 160 -10.97 5.96 12.58
C ASP A 160 -12.47 6.20 12.83
N PRO A 161 -13.25 5.20 13.27
CA PRO A 161 -14.69 5.35 13.42
C PRO A 161 -15.05 6.18 14.65
N CYS A 162 -15.93 7.18 14.48
CA CYS A 162 -16.65 7.85 15.58
C CYS A 162 -18.13 7.43 15.71
N SER A 163 -18.65 6.55 14.86
CA SER A 163 -20.06 6.10 14.91
C SER A 163 -20.20 4.60 14.64
N PRO A 164 -21.25 3.94 15.18
CA PRO A 164 -21.48 2.53 14.88
C PRO A 164 -21.82 2.40 13.39
N ALA A 165 -20.93 1.74 12.64
CA ALA A 165 -21.19 1.31 11.27
C ALA A 165 -22.59 0.68 11.19
N ARG A 166 -23.36 1.02 10.14
CA ARG A 166 -24.64 0.36 9.85
C ARG A 166 -24.39 -1.15 9.76
N SER A 167 -24.74 -1.88 10.82
CA SER A 167 -24.61 -3.34 10.92
C SER A 167 -23.18 -3.87 10.68
N ALA A 168 -22.28 -3.63 11.64
CA ALA A 168 -21.05 -4.42 11.74
C ALA A 168 -21.24 -5.56 12.76
N ALA A 169 -21.46 -6.78 12.27
CA ALA A 169 -21.15 -7.98 13.04
C ALA A 169 -19.63 -8.00 13.32
N PRO A 170 -19.13 -8.60 14.42
CA PRO A 170 -17.72 -8.53 14.77
C PRO A 170 -16.86 -9.23 13.71
N TYR A 171 -15.92 -8.50 13.09
CA TYR A 171 -15.01 -9.02 12.07
C TYR A 171 -13.62 -9.26 12.66
N PHE A 172 -13.11 -10.49 12.52
CA PHE A 172 -11.77 -10.88 12.90
C PHE A 172 -10.82 -10.83 11.70
N PHE A 173 -9.73 -10.08 11.83
CA PHE A 173 -8.59 -10.12 10.91
C PHE A 173 -7.59 -11.17 11.39
N ARG A 174 -7.18 -12.10 10.52
CA ARG A 174 -6.05 -13.00 10.80
C ARG A 174 -4.78 -12.40 10.21
N ARG A 175 -3.99 -11.71 11.06
CA ARG A 175 -2.62 -11.30 10.69
C ARG A 175 -1.82 -12.53 10.29
N ARG A 176 -1.25 -12.57 9.10
CA ARG A 176 -0.04 -13.35 8.84
C ARG A 176 1.15 -12.43 9.14
N PRO A 177 1.97 -12.73 10.16
CA PRO A 177 3.21 -11.99 10.36
C PRO A 177 4.12 -12.18 9.14
N LEU A 178 4.77 -11.09 8.70
CA LEU A 178 5.92 -11.16 7.80
C LEU A 178 6.96 -12.05 8.47
N GLY A 179 7.26 -13.18 7.81
CA GLY A 179 7.96 -14.29 8.42
C GLY A 179 9.44 -13.98 8.66
N ASP A 180 9.90 -14.31 9.86
CA ASP A 180 11.31 -14.58 10.10
C ASP A 180 11.63 -16.01 9.60
N ALA A 181 12.81 -16.17 9.03
CA ALA A 181 13.20 -17.36 8.29
C ALA A 181 13.24 -18.62 9.18
N GLY A 182 12.58 -19.68 8.70
CA GLY A 182 12.92 -21.07 9.02
C GLY A 182 12.22 -21.67 10.24
N LEU A 183 11.30 -22.60 10.00
CA LEU A 183 11.45 -24.01 10.41
C LEU A 183 10.30 -24.83 9.81
N VAL A 184 10.64 -25.98 9.23
CA VAL A 184 9.71 -27.03 8.83
C VAL A 184 9.39 -27.89 10.06
N ALA A 185 8.10 -28.12 10.34
CA ALA A 185 7.45 -29.31 10.94
C ALA A 185 6.15 -28.84 11.65
N GLY A 186 5.03 -29.56 11.63
CA GLY A 186 4.74 -30.91 11.17
C GLY A 186 3.22 -31.12 11.18
N GLN A 187 2.79 -32.18 10.50
CA GLN A 187 1.40 -32.60 10.45
C GLN A 187 0.93 -33.04 11.85
N GLY A 188 -0.22 -32.54 12.30
CA GLY A 188 -0.90 -33.03 13.48
C GLY A 188 -1.45 -34.42 13.22
N VAL A 189 -0.95 -35.40 13.96
CA VAL A 189 -1.48 -36.76 14.02
C VAL A 189 -2.15 -36.95 15.39
N ASP A 190 -3.36 -37.49 15.33
CA ASP A 190 -4.30 -37.92 16.37
C ASP A 190 -3.65 -38.60 17.61
N PRO A 191 -3.97 -38.19 18.86
CA PRO A 191 -3.34 -38.72 20.07
C PRO A 191 -3.98 -40.03 20.54
N ALA A 192 -3.69 -41.15 19.88
CA ALA A 192 -3.95 -42.47 20.44
C ALA A 192 -3.09 -43.58 19.80
N ARG A 193 -1.86 -43.79 20.31
CA ARG A 193 -1.29 -45.15 20.50
C ARG A 193 0.08 -45.14 21.19
N ARG A 194 0.13 -45.89 22.29
CA ARG A 194 1.34 -46.32 23.00
C ARG A 194 2.11 -47.32 22.13
N HIS A 195 3.45 -47.24 22.12
CA HIS A 195 4.39 -48.32 22.47
C HIS A 195 5.82 -48.06 21.97
N ARG A 196 6.77 -48.16 22.92
CA ARG A 196 8.14 -48.72 22.87
C ARG A 196 9.04 -48.47 21.64
N GLY A 197 10.26 -47.99 21.91
CA GLY A 197 11.45 -48.36 21.14
C GLY A 197 12.50 -47.27 20.99
N ALA A 198 13.60 -47.40 21.74
CA ALA A 198 14.79 -46.57 21.60
C ALA A 198 15.63 -46.96 20.37
N ALA A 199 16.15 -45.98 19.62
CA ALA A 199 17.36 -46.13 18.80
C ALA A 199 18.00 -44.77 18.47
N ARG A 200 19.32 -44.71 18.58
CA ARG A 200 20.21 -43.54 18.41
C ARG A 200 20.30 -43.06 16.95
N PRO A 201 20.58 -41.77 16.66
CA PRO A 201 20.94 -41.34 15.32
C PRO A 201 22.46 -41.46 15.07
N ARG A 202 22.83 -42.06 13.93
CA ARG A 202 24.18 -42.03 13.35
C ARG A 202 24.38 -40.73 12.58
N ARG A 203 25.53 -40.08 12.83
CA ARG A 203 26.09 -38.98 12.03
C ARG A 203 26.37 -39.45 10.60
N LEU A 204 26.06 -38.62 9.61
CA LEU A 204 26.63 -38.71 8.26
C LEU A 204 27.23 -37.35 7.88
N GLN A 205 28.48 -37.44 7.42
CA GLN A 205 29.38 -36.34 7.11
C GLN A 205 29.18 -35.84 5.67
N HIS A 206 29.69 -34.62 5.48
CA HIS A 206 29.88 -33.84 4.28
C HIS A 206 30.08 -34.57 2.94
N HIS A 207 29.46 -34.02 1.89
CA HIS A 207 30.13 -33.87 0.60
C HIS A 207 29.90 -32.45 0.06
N ARG A 208 31.01 -31.67 0.00
CA ARG A 208 31.12 -30.41 -0.74
C ARG A 208 31.42 -30.76 -2.21
N THR A 209 30.58 -30.33 -3.14
CA THR A 209 30.89 -30.30 -4.57
C THR A 209 31.09 -28.86 -5.02
N ARG A 210 32.34 -28.54 -5.40
CA ARG A 210 32.71 -27.31 -6.12
C ARG A 210 32.25 -27.43 -7.57
N ALA A 211 31.31 -26.60 -8.02
CA ALA A 211 31.05 -26.40 -9.44
C ALA A 211 31.99 -25.31 -10.00
N ARG A 212 32.73 -25.68 -11.04
CA ARG A 212 33.67 -24.83 -11.78
C ARG A 212 32.92 -23.84 -12.67
N ARG A 213 33.41 -22.60 -12.72
CA ARG A 213 32.99 -21.55 -13.65
C ARG A 213 33.35 -21.94 -15.10
N GLN A 214 32.41 -21.78 -16.03
CA GLN A 214 32.69 -21.77 -17.47
C GLN A 214 32.84 -20.32 -17.97
N PRO A 215 33.73 -20.04 -18.96
CA PRO A 215 33.93 -18.70 -19.50
C PRO A 215 32.93 -18.37 -20.63
N VAL A 216 32.50 -17.10 -20.68
CA VAL A 216 31.63 -16.52 -21.71
C VAL A 216 32.49 -15.95 -22.86
N PRO A 217 32.18 -16.19 -24.15
CA PRO A 217 32.85 -15.54 -25.27
C PRO A 217 32.26 -14.15 -25.60
N ALA A 218 33.12 -13.25 -26.08
CA ALA A 218 32.85 -11.83 -26.30
C ALA A 218 32.46 -11.45 -27.75
N GLY A 219 31.48 -10.54 -27.87
CA GLY A 219 31.32 -9.55 -28.97
C GLY A 219 30.54 -9.99 -30.24
N PRO A 220 29.93 -9.05 -31.01
CA PRO A 220 30.47 -7.71 -31.28
C PRO A 220 29.52 -6.49 -31.12
N ARG A 221 30.15 -5.42 -30.61
CA ARG A 221 30.11 -3.97 -30.94
C ARG A 221 28.84 -3.32 -31.53
N ARG A 222 28.31 -2.35 -30.76
CA ARG A 222 27.43 -1.25 -31.20
C ARG A 222 28.18 -0.25 -32.11
N PRO A 223 27.53 0.39 -33.10
CA PRO A 223 27.99 1.65 -33.65
C PRO A 223 27.53 2.85 -32.81
N SER A 224 28.39 3.86 -32.83
CA SER A 224 28.43 5.10 -32.06
C SER A 224 27.49 6.21 -32.54
N LEU A 225 27.24 7.17 -31.63
CA LEU A 225 26.55 8.45 -31.80
C LEU A 225 26.96 9.25 -33.04
N ARG A 226 25.99 9.97 -33.61
CA ARG A 226 26.22 11.29 -34.23
C ARG A 226 25.24 12.31 -33.65
N ALA A 227 25.81 13.32 -33.01
CA ALA A 227 25.18 14.59 -32.70
C ALA A 227 24.95 15.38 -34.01
N ALA A 228 23.81 16.04 -34.12
CA ALA A 228 23.58 17.13 -35.06
C ALA A 228 23.31 18.39 -34.23
N THR A 229 24.36 19.17 -34.00
CA THR A 229 24.27 20.61 -33.70
C THR A 229 23.91 21.33 -34.99
N GLY A 230 22.85 22.15 -34.96
CA GLY A 230 22.39 22.97 -36.08
C GLY A 230 21.84 24.30 -35.58
N ASP A 231 22.47 25.37 -36.07
CA ASP A 231 22.41 26.77 -35.66
C ASP A 231 21.05 27.47 -35.55
N VAL A 232 20.96 28.26 -34.48
CA VAL A 232 20.65 29.70 -34.43
C VAL A 232 20.16 30.37 -35.72
N ARG A 233 18.91 30.87 -35.72
CA ARG A 233 18.59 32.22 -36.23
C ARG A 233 17.59 32.93 -35.33
N ARG A 234 18.09 33.97 -34.65
CA ARG A 234 17.31 35.09 -34.14
C ARG A 234 16.76 35.89 -35.33
N ALA A 235 15.50 36.29 -35.26
CA ALA A 235 15.03 37.52 -35.89
C ALA A 235 14.22 38.30 -34.84
N ARG A 236 14.73 39.48 -34.48
CA ARG A 236 14.05 40.51 -33.69
C ARG A 236 13.32 41.48 -34.65
N ALA A 237 12.33 42.15 -34.07
CA ALA A 237 11.79 43.49 -34.39
C ALA A 237 10.58 43.61 -35.35
N HIS A 238 9.37 43.70 -34.74
CA HIS A 238 8.45 44.87 -34.67
C HIS A 238 8.37 45.90 -35.82
N PRO A 239 7.31 46.74 -35.87
CA PRO A 239 5.88 46.54 -35.59
C PRO A 239 4.95 47.19 -36.66
N ALA A 240 3.63 47.00 -36.50
CA ALA A 240 2.60 48.00 -36.77
C ALA A 240 1.73 48.12 -35.50
#